data_AF-A0A382WYM0-F1
#
_entry.id   AF-A0A382WYM0-F1
#
_cell.length_a   1.000
_cell.length_b   1.000
_cell.length_c   1.000
_cell.angle_alpha   90.00
_cell.angle_beta   90.00
_cell.angle_gamma   90.00
#
_symmetry.space_group_name_H-M   'P 1'
#
loop_
_entity.id
_entity.type
_entity.pdbx_description
1 polymer ?
#
loop_
_entity_poly.entity_id
_entity_poly.type
_entity_poly.pdbx_seq_one_letter_code
_entity_poly.pdbx_strand_id
1 'polypeptide(L)'
;MFYYFILGIIFVSLGIANTFVTSLGECTLEIYGGRIEDIPEIVELVKNESIELVEEFGGIEQKPFSIYITSNMNEFHKKSKGPIPEWGIAVAKKNPDKIIIKAPGIANISFSRMKEVIIHELNHIFLYRIPQNNSMPSWFKEGLAMRSSKEFSLLHKIEISKSHWNNQTLPLAQLQNFNNFTRGKINLAYAESAAAVEALEYYYGETILINILNNMRQSISFQKALNNASKEELVDFEINFEAYLKNNYNWIFLFMSPKYVYVI
;
A
#
# COMPACT_ATOMS: atom_id res chain seq x y z
N MET A 1 41.79 27.50 36.69
CA MET A 1 41.41 26.63 35.56
C MET A 1 40.11 25.94 35.95
N PHE A 2 38.96 26.56 35.69
CA PHE A 2 37.65 26.02 36.06
C PHE A 2 37.14 25.14 34.92
N TYR A 3 37.08 23.83 35.14
CA TYR A 3 36.46 22.89 34.21
C TYR A 3 34.94 22.96 34.38
N TYR A 4 34.25 23.44 33.35
CA TYR A 4 32.81 23.31 33.20
C TYR A 4 32.48 21.84 32.93
N PHE A 5 31.80 21.20 33.88
CA PHE A 5 31.16 19.90 33.65
C PHE A 5 29.85 20.18 32.89
N ILE A 6 29.87 20.08 31.56
CA ILE A 6 28.65 20.09 30.76
C ILE A 6 27.95 18.75 31.00
N LEU A 7 26.91 18.78 31.84
CA LEU A 7 26.02 17.64 32.03
C LEU A 7 25.21 17.47 30.73
N GLY A 8 25.64 16.54 29.88
CA GLY A 8 24.88 16.16 28.69
C GLY A 8 23.56 15.52 29.11
N ILE A 9 22.45 16.26 28.95
CA ILE A 9 21.11 15.69 29.09
C ILE A 9 20.89 14.75 27.91
N ILE A 10 21.02 13.45 28.14
CA ILE A 10 20.57 12.43 27.19
C ILE A 10 19.04 12.47 27.24
N PHE A 11 18.42 13.12 26.25
CA PHE A 11 16.99 12.95 25.99
C PHE A 11 16.77 11.51 25.53
N VAL A 12 16.42 10.62 26.46
CA VAL A 12 15.82 9.34 26.12
C VAL A 12 14.41 9.65 25.67
N SER A 13 14.14 9.53 24.37
CA SER A 13 12.78 9.62 23.83
C SER A 13 11.94 8.52 24.50
N LEU A 14 11.08 8.87 25.46
CA LEU A 14 10.08 7.96 25.99
C LEU A 14 9.07 7.68 24.89
N GLY A 15 9.13 6.48 24.31
CA GLY A 15 8.09 5.99 23.42
C GLY A 15 6.91 5.46 24.23
N ILE A 16 5.69 5.73 23.78
CA ILE A 16 4.49 5.07 24.31
C ILE A 16 4.32 3.79 23.49
N ALA A 17 4.36 2.64 24.16
CA ALA A 17 4.06 1.34 23.57
C ALA A 17 2.67 0.89 24.05
N ASN A 18 1.80 0.51 23.12
CA ASN A 18 0.49 -0.05 23.41
C ASN A 18 0.31 -1.36 22.62
N THR A 19 0.04 -2.44 23.34
CA THR A 19 -0.15 -3.77 22.75
C THR A 19 -1.61 -4.17 22.85
N PHE A 20 -2.19 -4.60 21.72
CA PHE A 20 -3.60 -4.96 21.62
C PHE A 20 -3.84 -6.07 20.60
N VAL A 21 -4.92 -6.83 20.79
CA VAL A 21 -5.31 -7.92 19.90
C VAL A 21 -6.05 -7.38 18.68
N THR A 22 -5.75 -7.96 17.51
CA THR A 22 -6.42 -7.71 16.23
C THR A 22 -6.77 -9.03 15.55
N SER A 23 -7.55 -9.01 14.47
CA SER A 23 -7.81 -10.22 13.66
C SER A 23 -6.57 -10.70 12.89
N LEU A 24 -5.54 -9.85 12.78
CA LEU A 24 -4.19 -10.21 12.33
C LEU A 24 -3.28 -10.62 13.50
N GLY A 25 -3.78 -10.96 14.68
CA GLY A 25 -2.94 -11.27 15.84
C GLY A 25 -2.51 -10.04 16.64
N GLU A 26 -1.62 -10.22 17.61
CA GLU A 26 -1.23 -9.16 18.54
C GLU A 26 -0.42 -8.05 17.84
N CYS A 27 -0.86 -6.81 17.98
CA CYS A 27 -0.21 -5.63 17.44
C CYS A 27 0.42 -4.82 18.58
N THR A 28 1.71 -4.51 18.45
CA THR A 28 2.38 -3.52 19.31
C THR A 28 2.58 -2.21 18.54
N LEU A 29 1.89 -1.15 18.98
CA LEU A 29 2.01 0.20 18.46
C LEU A 29 3.04 0.97 19.29
N GLU A 30 4.10 1.47 18.64
CA GLU A 30 5.12 2.30 19.26
C GLU A 30 5.17 3.68 18.58
N ILE A 31 4.98 4.74 19.37
CA ILE A 31 5.04 6.13 18.90
C ILE A 31 6.27 6.80 19.52
N TYR A 32 7.15 7.29 18.66
CA TYR A 32 8.36 7.99 19.07
C TYR A 32 8.16 9.50 18.95
N GLY A 33 8.68 10.25 19.94
CA GLY A 33 9.11 11.65 19.83
C GLY A 33 8.11 12.70 19.32
N GLY A 34 6.80 12.45 19.32
CA GLY A 34 5.78 13.42 18.91
C GLY A 34 4.47 13.24 19.67
N ARG A 35 3.67 14.31 19.80
CA ARG A 35 2.28 14.20 20.27
C ARG A 35 1.42 13.70 19.12
N ILE A 36 1.17 12.40 19.09
CA ILE A 36 -0.04 11.90 18.44
C ILE A 36 -1.07 11.88 19.55
N GLU A 37 -1.95 12.88 19.55
CA GLU A 37 -2.99 13.00 20.58
C GLU A 37 -4.05 11.89 20.43
N ASP A 38 -4.14 11.28 19.24
CA ASP A 38 -5.19 10.35 18.84
C ASP A 38 -4.73 8.86 18.84
N ILE A 39 -3.88 8.45 19.79
CA ILE A 39 -3.48 7.02 19.94
C ILE A 39 -4.69 6.08 19.99
N PRO A 40 -5.77 6.37 20.75
CA PRO A 40 -6.96 5.51 20.77
C PRO A 40 -7.59 5.35 19.39
N GLU A 41 -7.63 6.41 18.57
CA GLU A 41 -8.20 6.38 17.23
C GLU A 41 -7.36 5.50 16.29
N ILE A 42 -6.02 5.54 16.39
CA ILE A 42 -5.15 4.65 15.61
C ILE A 42 -5.35 3.19 16.03
N VAL A 43 -5.46 2.91 17.33
CA VAL A 43 -5.69 1.55 17.82
C VAL A 43 -7.03 1.00 17.31
N GLU A 44 -8.08 1.82 17.33
CA GLU A 44 -9.40 1.45 16.82
C GLU A 44 -9.37 1.23 15.31
N LEU A 45 -8.74 2.12 14.55
CA LEU A 45 -8.53 1.95 13.11
C LEU A 45 -7.86 0.62 12.78
N VAL A 46 -6.75 0.28 13.44
CA VAL A 46 -6.01 -0.96 13.20
C VAL A 46 -6.86 -2.19 13.51
N LYS A 47 -7.66 -2.13 14.59
CA LYS A 47 -8.58 -3.21 14.93
C LYS A 47 -9.67 -3.38 13.88
N ASN A 48 -10.35 -2.30 13.50
CA ASN A 48 -11.45 -2.34 12.54
C ASN A 48 -10.96 -2.81 11.18
N GLU A 49 -9.87 -2.24 10.67
CA GLU A 49 -9.27 -2.66 9.40
C GLU A 49 -8.84 -4.13 9.43
N SER A 50 -8.30 -4.62 10.55
CA SER A 50 -7.94 -6.04 10.67
C SER A 50 -9.16 -6.96 10.53
N ILE A 51 -10.32 -6.53 11.04
CA ILE A 51 -11.59 -7.26 10.93
C ILE A 51 -12.05 -7.22 9.48
N GLU A 52 -12.13 -6.04 8.86
CA GLU A 52 -12.56 -5.85 7.47
C GLU A 52 -11.75 -6.73 6.51
N LEU A 53 -10.42 -6.74 6.63
CA LEU A 53 -9.55 -7.59 5.80
C LEU A 53 -9.83 -9.09 5.95
N VAL A 54 -10.07 -9.56 7.17
CA VAL A 54 -10.33 -10.97 7.43
C VAL A 54 -11.75 -11.37 7.02
N GLU A 55 -12.72 -10.48 7.18
CA GLU A 55 -14.11 -10.70 6.75
C GLU A 55 -14.22 -10.71 5.22
N GLU A 56 -13.55 -9.78 4.52
CA GLU A 56 -13.60 -9.69 3.05
C GLU A 56 -12.76 -10.80 2.40
N PHE A 57 -11.50 -10.96 2.79
CA PHE A 57 -10.55 -11.82 2.08
C PHE A 57 -10.28 -13.18 2.77
N GLY A 58 -10.92 -13.43 3.90
CA GLY A 58 -10.84 -14.68 4.64
C GLY A 58 -9.70 -14.77 5.66
N GLY A 59 -9.82 -15.74 6.58
CA GLY A 59 -8.92 -15.92 7.71
C GLY A 59 -7.47 -16.25 7.33
N ILE A 60 -6.52 -15.68 8.06
CA ILE A 60 -5.07 -15.90 7.94
C ILE A 60 -4.49 -16.47 9.24
N GLU A 61 -3.26 -16.98 9.19
CA GLU A 61 -2.53 -17.33 10.42
C GLU A 61 -2.24 -16.05 11.23
N GLN A 62 -2.71 -16.02 12.48
CA GLN A 62 -2.47 -14.89 13.37
C GLN A 62 -1.05 -14.94 13.92
N LYS A 63 -0.26 -13.88 13.66
CA LYS A 63 1.11 -13.72 14.14
C LYS A 63 1.28 -12.31 14.72
N PRO A 64 2.16 -12.13 15.73
CA PRO A 64 2.45 -10.80 16.22
C PRO A 64 3.05 -9.90 15.13
N PHE A 65 2.67 -8.63 15.13
CA PHE A 65 3.25 -7.60 14.29
C PHE A 65 3.38 -6.28 15.06
N SER A 66 4.10 -5.32 14.48
CA SER A 66 4.34 -4.03 15.12
C SER A 66 4.13 -2.85 14.18
N ILE A 67 3.68 -1.72 14.72
CA ILE A 67 3.55 -0.46 14.00
C ILE A 67 4.44 0.56 14.70
N TYR A 68 5.40 1.12 13.97
CA TYR A 68 6.31 2.14 14.46
C TYR A 68 5.98 3.47 13.79
N ILE A 69 5.56 4.46 14.56
CA ILE A 69 5.41 5.83 14.06
C ILE A 69 6.62 6.65 14.54
N THR A 70 7.43 7.07 13.57
CA THR A 70 8.75 7.66 13.81
C THR A 70 8.71 9.18 13.85
N SER A 71 9.44 9.77 14.80
CA SER A 71 9.49 11.23 15.00
C SER A 71 10.45 11.97 14.10
N ASN A 72 11.35 11.24 13.43
CA ASN A 72 12.37 11.82 12.58
C ASN A 72 12.88 10.81 11.55
N MET A 73 13.51 11.33 10.50
CA MET A 73 14.03 10.51 9.39
C MET A 73 15.13 9.53 9.83
N ASN A 74 15.94 9.88 10.84
CA ASN A 74 16.99 8.99 11.34
C ASN A 74 16.39 7.72 11.98
N GLU A 75 15.32 7.87 12.77
CA GLU A 75 14.55 6.76 13.32
C GLU A 75 13.88 5.93 12.23
N PHE A 76 13.27 6.59 11.24
CA PHE A 76 12.66 5.93 10.09
C PHE A 76 13.67 5.03 9.35
N HIS A 77 14.85 5.56 9.02
CA HIS A 77 15.91 4.78 8.38
C HIS A 77 16.44 3.65 9.29
N LYS A 78 16.67 3.94 10.58
CA LYS A 78 17.18 2.98 11.56
C LYS A 78 16.22 1.80 11.76
N LYS A 79 14.91 2.04 11.84
CA LYS A 79 13.89 1.00 12.06
C LYS A 79 13.59 0.19 10.81
N SER A 80 13.71 0.82 9.64
CA SER A 80 13.46 0.17 8.37
C SER A 80 14.54 -0.85 8.01
N LYS A 81 15.82 -0.63 8.33
CA LYS A 81 16.93 -1.58 8.08
C LYS A 81 16.92 -2.19 6.65
N GLY A 82 17.42 -1.45 5.66
CA GLY A 82 17.48 -1.88 4.26
C GLY A 82 17.11 -0.75 3.30
N PRO A 83 17.12 -0.99 1.98
CA PRO A 83 16.68 0.01 1.01
C PRO A 83 15.22 0.36 1.30
N ILE A 84 14.94 1.66 1.35
CA ILE A 84 13.58 2.19 1.42
C ILE A 84 13.46 3.08 0.20
N PRO A 85 12.38 2.97 -0.57
CA PRO A 85 12.15 3.93 -1.63
C PRO A 85 12.10 5.34 -1.04
N GLU A 86 12.88 6.27 -1.59
CA GLU A 86 13.03 7.64 -1.08
C GLU A 86 11.67 8.38 -0.97
N TRP A 87 10.71 7.97 -1.80
CA TRP A 87 9.34 8.50 -1.85
C TRP A 87 8.39 7.90 -0.80
N GLY A 88 8.71 6.78 -0.15
CA GLY A 88 7.81 6.07 0.75
C GLY A 88 7.50 6.85 2.03
N ILE A 89 6.21 7.06 2.33
CA ILE A 89 5.73 7.63 3.60
C ILE A 89 5.78 6.56 4.71
N ALA A 90 5.56 5.30 4.32
CA ALA A 90 5.60 4.15 5.17
C ALA A 90 6.23 2.95 4.43
N VAL A 91 6.47 1.87 5.16
CA VAL A 91 6.90 0.59 4.62
C VAL A 91 6.48 -0.56 5.54
N ALA A 92 5.79 -1.55 4.99
CA ALA A 92 5.63 -2.85 5.59
C ALA A 92 6.85 -3.74 5.30
N LYS A 93 7.25 -4.53 6.30
CA LYS A 93 8.34 -5.51 6.22
C LYS A 93 7.88 -6.82 6.83
N LYS A 94 8.33 -7.91 6.21
CA LYS A 94 8.16 -9.27 6.70
C LYS A 94 9.40 -9.71 7.50
N ASN A 95 9.21 -10.62 8.45
CA ASN A 95 10.27 -11.27 9.25
C ASN A 95 11.20 -10.31 10.05
N PRO A 96 10.75 -9.78 11.20
CA PRO A 96 9.38 -9.85 11.72
C PRO A 96 8.44 -8.90 11.00
N ASP A 97 7.13 -9.20 11.07
CA ASP A 97 6.07 -8.37 10.50
C ASP A 97 6.05 -7.00 11.20
N LYS A 98 6.30 -5.94 10.45
CA LYS A 98 6.29 -4.58 10.96
C LYS A 98 5.94 -3.54 9.91
N ILE A 99 5.25 -2.51 10.35
CA ILE A 99 4.94 -1.30 9.60
C ILE A 99 5.78 -0.17 10.20
N ILE A 100 6.54 0.56 9.38
CA ILE A 100 7.24 1.78 9.81
C ILE A 100 6.64 2.97 9.06
N ILE A 101 6.13 3.97 9.78
CA ILE A 101 5.48 5.17 9.24
C ILE A 101 6.24 6.42 9.71
N LYS A 102 6.39 7.39 8.82
CA LYS A 102 6.81 8.76 9.19
C LYS A 102 5.65 9.48 9.86
N ALA A 103 5.88 10.11 11.02
CA ALA A 103 4.84 10.91 11.67
C ALA A 103 4.31 12.01 10.71
N PRO A 104 3.03 12.43 10.83
CA PRO A 104 2.40 13.38 9.90
C PRO A 104 3.21 14.65 9.65
N GLY A 105 3.77 15.25 10.71
CA GLY A 105 4.61 16.45 10.59
C GLY A 105 5.93 16.24 9.85
N ILE A 106 6.46 15.02 9.82
CA ILE A 106 7.68 14.65 9.09
C ILE A 106 7.37 14.33 7.62
N ALA A 107 6.24 13.66 7.38
CA ALA A 107 5.79 13.34 6.04
C ALA A 107 5.09 14.51 5.33
N ASN A 108 4.75 15.58 6.06
CA ASN A 108 3.94 16.70 5.59
C ASN A 108 2.57 16.24 5.04
N ILE A 109 1.90 15.37 5.79
CA ILE A 109 0.56 14.84 5.46
C ILE A 109 -0.45 15.13 6.57
N SER A 110 -1.73 15.10 6.24
CA SER A 110 -2.80 15.17 7.23
C SER A 110 -2.91 13.88 8.03
N PHE A 111 -3.57 13.93 9.18
CA PHE A 111 -3.89 12.74 9.96
C PHE A 111 -4.82 11.78 9.18
N SER A 112 -5.79 12.30 8.44
CA SER A 112 -6.63 11.49 7.54
C SER A 112 -5.80 10.70 6.53
N ARG A 113 -4.82 11.36 5.89
CA ARG A 113 -3.92 10.71 4.94
C ARG A 113 -3.05 9.65 5.62
N MET A 114 -2.66 9.86 6.87
CA MET A 114 -1.95 8.84 7.64
C MET A 114 -2.81 7.61 7.91
N LYS A 115 -4.13 7.77 8.15
CA LYS A 115 -5.06 6.65 8.33
C LYS A 115 -5.15 5.79 7.06
N GLU A 116 -5.27 6.42 5.89
CA GLU A 116 -5.22 5.73 4.58
C GLU A 116 -3.93 4.91 4.44
N VAL A 117 -2.78 5.51 4.76
CA VAL A 117 -1.48 4.82 4.72
C VAL A 117 -1.43 3.64 5.70
N ILE A 118 -2.01 3.76 6.90
CA ILE A 118 -2.07 2.63 7.85
C ILE A 118 -2.89 1.48 7.26
N ILE A 119 -4.04 1.77 6.64
CA ILE A 119 -4.88 0.77 5.97
C ILE A 119 -4.09 0.09 4.84
N HIS A 120 -3.38 0.86 4.02
CA HIS A 120 -2.53 0.34 2.94
C HIS A 120 -1.46 -0.61 3.47
N GLU A 121 -0.74 -0.22 4.53
CA GLU A 121 0.32 -1.06 5.08
C GLU A 121 -0.20 -2.30 5.83
N LEU A 122 -1.41 -2.24 6.41
CA LEU A 122 -2.06 -3.42 7.00
C LEU A 122 -2.43 -4.46 5.93
N ASN A 123 -2.79 -4.04 4.72
CA ASN A 123 -2.99 -4.96 3.59
C ASN A 123 -1.71 -5.74 3.29
N HIS A 124 -0.54 -5.10 3.34
CA HIS A 124 0.74 -5.81 3.16
C HIS A 124 1.01 -6.84 4.27
N ILE A 125 0.73 -6.51 5.53
CA ILE A 125 0.85 -7.47 6.65
C ILE A 125 -0.09 -8.66 6.44
N PHE A 126 -1.33 -8.43 6.01
CA PHE A 126 -2.27 -9.50 5.67
C PHE A 126 -1.73 -10.38 4.54
N LEU A 127 -1.28 -9.78 3.43
CA LEU A 127 -0.78 -10.49 2.26
C LEU A 127 0.49 -11.31 2.54
N TYR A 128 1.37 -10.86 3.44
CA TYR A 128 2.56 -11.61 3.86
C TYR A 128 2.25 -12.98 4.46
N ARG A 129 1.01 -13.18 4.94
CA ARG A 129 0.55 -14.39 5.61
C ARG A 129 -0.22 -15.33 4.68
N ILE A 130 -0.48 -14.89 3.45
CA ILE A 130 -0.98 -15.76 2.41
C ILE A 130 0.17 -16.68 1.95
N PRO A 131 -0.04 -18.00 1.87
CA PRO A 131 0.94 -18.92 1.29
C PRO A 131 1.33 -18.47 -0.12
N GLN A 132 2.59 -18.72 -0.51
CA GLN A 132 3.12 -18.29 -1.81
C GLN A 132 3.02 -16.77 -2.10
N ASN A 133 2.90 -15.90 -1.09
CA ASN A 133 2.89 -14.43 -1.24
C ASN A 133 4.06 -13.87 -2.07
N ASN A 134 5.22 -14.53 -2.08
CA ASN A 134 6.38 -14.18 -2.90
C ASN A 134 6.12 -14.31 -4.41
N SER A 135 5.12 -15.09 -4.81
CA SER A 135 4.67 -15.20 -6.20
C SER A 135 3.69 -14.10 -6.62
N MET A 136 3.17 -13.30 -5.67
CA MET A 136 2.28 -12.19 -5.99
C MET A 136 3.08 -11.06 -6.65
N PRO A 137 2.65 -10.58 -7.84
CA PRO A 137 3.27 -9.44 -8.49
C PRO A 137 3.07 -8.18 -7.65
N SER A 138 3.96 -7.21 -7.83
CA SER A 138 3.87 -5.93 -7.11
C SER A 138 2.58 -5.19 -7.45
N TRP A 139 2.12 -5.24 -8.71
CA TRP A 139 0.85 -4.62 -9.07
C TRP A 139 -0.35 -5.15 -8.29
N PHE A 140 -0.41 -6.46 -8.03
CA PHE A 140 -1.55 -7.01 -7.31
C PHE A 140 -1.51 -6.61 -5.82
N LYS A 141 -0.32 -6.66 -5.21
CA LYS A 141 -0.14 -6.27 -3.80
C LYS A 141 -0.45 -4.80 -3.58
N GLU A 142 0.15 -3.91 -4.39
CA GLU A 142 -0.06 -2.47 -4.25
C GLU A 142 -1.47 -2.06 -4.71
N GLY A 143 -2.00 -2.67 -5.76
CA GLY A 143 -3.37 -2.40 -6.23
C GLY A 143 -4.42 -2.77 -5.20
N LEU A 144 -4.29 -3.93 -4.54
CA LEU A 144 -5.20 -4.35 -3.49
C LEU A 144 -5.11 -3.40 -2.28
N ALA A 145 -3.89 -3.03 -1.89
CA ALA A 145 -3.67 -2.09 -0.80
C ALA A 145 -4.26 -0.71 -1.11
N MET A 146 -4.13 -0.20 -2.34
CA MET A 146 -4.75 1.05 -2.80
C MET A 146 -6.28 0.99 -2.86
N ARG A 147 -6.85 -0.18 -3.21
CA ARG A 147 -8.30 -0.40 -3.20
C ARG A 147 -8.86 -0.28 -1.78
N SER A 148 -8.31 -1.05 -0.84
CA SER A 148 -8.77 -1.08 0.56
C SER A 148 -8.61 0.28 1.24
N SER A 149 -7.50 0.98 0.98
CA SER A 149 -7.21 2.31 1.53
C SER A 149 -7.90 3.47 0.81
N LYS A 150 -8.64 3.20 -0.28
CA LYS A 150 -9.33 4.19 -1.12
C LYS A 150 -8.40 5.26 -1.69
N GLU A 151 -7.15 4.89 -1.95
CA GLU A 151 -6.11 5.81 -2.44
C GLU A 151 -6.21 6.12 -3.94
N PHE A 152 -7.00 5.35 -4.69
CA PHE A 152 -7.11 5.50 -6.14
C PHE A 152 -7.97 6.70 -6.57
N SER A 153 -7.37 7.89 -6.46
CA SER A 153 -7.99 9.17 -6.78
C SER A 153 -8.13 9.49 -8.28
N LEU A 154 -8.87 10.55 -8.59
CA LEU A 154 -8.97 11.13 -9.95
C LEU A 154 -7.60 11.53 -10.52
N LEU A 155 -6.66 11.98 -9.69
CA LEU A 155 -5.32 12.36 -10.15
C LEU A 155 -4.56 11.16 -10.74
N HIS A 156 -4.71 9.97 -10.15
CA HIS A 156 -4.16 8.74 -10.70
C HIS A 156 -4.81 8.39 -12.05
N LYS A 157 -6.14 8.50 -12.14
CA LYS A 157 -6.88 8.25 -13.40
C LYS A 157 -6.45 9.22 -14.52
N ILE A 158 -6.18 10.48 -14.18
CA ILE A 158 -5.58 11.48 -15.09
C ILE A 158 -4.16 11.09 -15.50
N GLU A 159 -3.33 10.60 -14.57
CA GLU A 159 -1.96 10.19 -14.86
C GLU A 159 -1.93 9.02 -15.85
N ILE A 160 -2.73 7.98 -15.62
CA ILE A 160 -2.93 6.87 -16.55
C ILE A 160 -3.38 7.37 -17.92
N SER A 161 -4.37 8.26 -17.94
CA SER A 161 -4.90 8.87 -19.16
C SER A 161 -3.80 9.54 -20.00
N LYS A 162 -2.96 10.37 -19.36
CA LYS A 162 -1.82 11.02 -20.03
C LYS A 162 -0.79 10.01 -20.52
N SER A 163 -0.49 9.00 -19.73
CA SER A 163 0.47 7.95 -20.09
C SER A 163 -0.02 7.13 -21.28
N HIS A 164 -1.31 6.81 -21.35
CA HIS A 164 -1.91 6.11 -22.49
C HIS A 164 -1.75 6.91 -23.79
N TRP A 165 -2.05 8.22 -23.76
CA TRP A 165 -1.85 9.11 -24.91
C TRP A 165 -0.41 9.20 -25.40
N ASN A 166 0.54 9.10 -24.48
CA ASN A 166 1.96 9.17 -24.78
C ASN A 166 2.57 7.80 -25.12
N ASN A 167 1.78 6.71 -25.17
CA ASN A 167 2.26 5.33 -25.28
C ASN A 167 3.29 4.96 -24.20
N GLN A 168 3.03 5.39 -22.96
CA GLN A 168 3.90 5.24 -21.79
C GLN A 168 3.30 4.37 -20.68
N THR A 169 2.16 3.72 -20.93
CA THR A 169 1.57 2.75 -19.99
C THR A 169 2.53 1.59 -19.72
N LEU A 170 2.48 1.02 -18.52
CA LEU A 170 3.36 -0.06 -18.10
C LEU A 170 2.61 -1.39 -18.23
N PRO A 171 3.08 -2.33 -19.07
CA PRO A 171 2.53 -3.69 -19.10
C PRO A 171 2.65 -4.35 -17.72
N LEU A 172 1.73 -5.26 -17.35
CA LEU A 172 1.76 -5.95 -16.05
C LEU A 172 3.07 -6.73 -15.86
N ALA A 173 3.70 -7.19 -16.95
CA ALA A 173 5.03 -7.80 -16.92
C ALA A 173 6.11 -6.85 -16.34
N GLN A 174 6.03 -5.54 -16.61
CA GLN A 174 6.92 -4.54 -16.00
C GLN A 174 6.52 -4.23 -14.55
N LEU A 175 5.25 -4.41 -14.20
CA LEU A 175 4.73 -4.18 -12.86
C LEU A 175 4.85 -5.42 -11.92
N GLN A 176 5.56 -6.46 -12.35
CA GLN A 176 5.91 -7.61 -11.50
C GLN A 176 6.74 -7.17 -10.28
N ASN A 177 7.69 -6.25 -10.49
CA ASN A 177 8.60 -5.78 -9.43
C ASN A 177 8.90 -4.28 -9.60
N PHE A 178 8.78 -3.51 -8.52
CA PHE A 178 8.99 -2.06 -8.53
C PHE A 178 10.42 -1.60 -8.25
N ASN A 179 11.35 -2.51 -7.93
CA ASN A 179 12.71 -2.19 -7.51
C ASN A 179 13.49 -1.29 -8.48
N ASN A 180 13.14 -1.30 -9.76
CA ASN A 180 13.85 -0.56 -10.81
C ASN A 180 13.14 0.73 -11.25
N PHE A 181 12.01 1.10 -10.63
CA PHE A 181 11.29 2.31 -11.02
C PHE A 181 11.91 3.57 -10.43
N THR A 182 12.07 4.57 -11.30
CA THR A 182 12.38 5.94 -10.87
C THR A 182 11.16 6.56 -10.18
N ARG A 183 11.38 7.61 -9.38
CA ARG A 183 10.30 8.33 -8.69
C ARG A 183 9.20 8.85 -9.64
N GLY A 184 9.54 9.19 -10.89
CA GLY A 184 8.55 9.61 -11.88
C GLY A 184 7.67 8.46 -12.39
N LYS A 185 8.20 7.23 -12.47
CA LYS A 185 7.44 6.06 -12.93
C LYS A 185 6.69 5.33 -11.83
N ILE A 186 7.08 5.52 -10.57
CA ILE A 186 6.44 4.80 -9.47
C ILE A 186 4.98 5.23 -9.26
N ASN A 187 4.66 6.51 -9.44
CA ASN A 187 3.30 7.01 -9.29
C ASN A 187 2.37 6.37 -10.33
N LEU A 188 2.81 6.34 -11.60
CA LEU A 188 2.11 5.60 -12.65
C LEU A 188 2.01 4.11 -12.33
N ALA A 189 3.06 3.48 -11.81
CA ALA A 189 3.02 2.07 -11.42
C ALA A 189 1.95 1.80 -10.35
N TYR A 190 1.84 2.65 -9.33
CA TYR A 190 0.76 2.60 -8.34
C TYR A 190 -0.61 2.81 -8.98
N ALA A 191 -0.77 3.85 -9.81
CA ALA A 191 -2.01 4.14 -10.50
C ALA A 191 -2.50 2.96 -11.36
N GLU A 192 -1.62 2.40 -12.18
CA GLU A 192 -1.93 1.24 -13.04
C GLU A 192 -2.15 -0.05 -12.25
N SER A 193 -1.54 -0.18 -11.07
CA SER A 193 -1.80 -1.30 -10.16
C SER A 193 -3.21 -1.26 -9.57
N ALA A 194 -3.66 -0.10 -9.12
CA ALA A 194 -5.03 0.10 -8.66
C ALA A 194 -6.03 -0.12 -9.82
N ALA A 195 -5.73 0.40 -11.01
CA ALA A 195 -6.52 0.15 -12.21
C ALA A 195 -6.58 -1.34 -12.59
N ALA A 196 -5.50 -2.09 -12.44
CA ALA A 196 -5.49 -3.53 -12.73
C ALA A 196 -6.40 -4.29 -11.77
N VAL A 197 -6.47 -3.89 -10.50
CA VAL A 197 -7.42 -4.47 -9.55
C VAL A 197 -8.87 -4.08 -9.89
N GLU A 198 -9.16 -2.80 -10.22
CA GLU A 198 -10.48 -2.41 -10.72
C GLU A 198 -10.86 -3.20 -12.00
N ALA A 199 -9.90 -3.45 -12.90
CA ALA A 199 -10.11 -4.24 -14.11
C ALA A 199 -10.44 -5.70 -13.83
N LEU A 200 -9.78 -6.33 -12.84
CA LEU A 200 -10.13 -7.69 -12.41
C LEU A 200 -11.60 -7.75 -11.98
N GLU A 201 -12.02 -6.84 -11.11
CA GLU A 201 -13.39 -6.78 -10.61
C GLU A 201 -14.40 -6.50 -11.74
N TYR A 202 -14.03 -5.63 -12.69
CA TYR A 202 -14.85 -5.30 -13.84
C TYR A 202 -15.11 -6.51 -14.76
N TYR A 203 -14.08 -7.29 -15.11
CA TYR A 203 -14.23 -8.39 -16.06
C TYR A 203 -14.69 -9.70 -15.42
N TYR A 204 -14.27 -9.99 -14.19
CA TYR A 204 -14.49 -11.29 -13.55
C TYR A 204 -15.39 -11.22 -12.30
N GLY A 205 -15.91 -10.02 -11.98
CA GLY A 205 -16.84 -9.78 -10.89
C GLY A 205 -16.17 -9.53 -9.53
N GLU A 206 -16.96 -9.02 -8.59
CA GLU A 206 -16.50 -8.55 -7.26
C GLU A 206 -15.81 -9.64 -6.42
N THR A 207 -16.11 -10.92 -6.67
CA THR A 207 -15.52 -12.04 -5.91
C THR A 207 -14.14 -12.48 -6.41
N ILE A 208 -13.64 -11.92 -7.52
CA ILE A 208 -12.39 -12.38 -8.15
C ILE A 208 -11.19 -12.33 -7.20
N LEU A 209 -11.06 -11.24 -6.43
CA LEU A 209 -9.93 -11.04 -5.50
C LEU A 209 -9.97 -12.09 -4.38
N ILE A 210 -11.16 -12.35 -3.85
CA ILE A 210 -11.40 -13.39 -2.84
C ILE A 210 -11.05 -14.77 -3.42
N ASN A 211 -11.48 -15.07 -4.64
CA ASN A 211 -11.22 -16.35 -5.30
C ASN A 211 -9.72 -16.57 -5.56
N ILE A 212 -8.99 -15.53 -5.98
CA ILE A 212 -7.53 -15.57 -6.15
C ILE A 212 -6.86 -15.89 -4.81
N LEU A 213 -7.18 -15.15 -3.75
CA LEU A 213 -6.56 -15.35 -2.44
C LEU A 213 -6.90 -16.72 -1.84
N ASN A 214 -8.15 -17.18 -1.98
CA ASN A 214 -8.57 -18.51 -1.55
C ASN A 214 -7.84 -19.63 -2.28
N ASN A 215 -7.63 -19.47 -3.59
CA ASN A 215 -6.80 -20.39 -4.36
C ASN A 215 -5.34 -20.38 -3.84
N MET A 216 -4.74 -19.21 -3.58
CA MET A 216 -3.38 -19.11 -3.05
C MET A 216 -3.21 -19.74 -1.66
N ARG A 217 -4.25 -19.75 -0.82
CA ARG A 217 -4.24 -20.47 0.48
C ARG A 217 -3.99 -21.97 0.34
N GLN A 218 -4.25 -22.55 -0.84
CA GLN A 218 -3.92 -23.93 -1.17
C GLN A 218 -2.44 -24.12 -1.59
N SER A 219 -1.59 -23.13 -1.31
CA SER A 219 -0.15 -23.14 -1.60
C SER A 219 0.20 -23.20 -3.09
N ILE A 220 -0.67 -22.71 -3.97
CA ILE A 220 -0.37 -22.53 -5.39
C ILE A 220 0.09 -21.09 -5.69
N SER A 221 0.85 -20.91 -6.77
CA SER A 221 1.36 -19.60 -7.17
C SER A 221 0.24 -18.64 -7.60
N PHE A 222 0.50 -17.33 -7.50
CA PHE A 222 -0.44 -16.29 -7.91
C PHE A 222 -0.94 -16.48 -9.34
N GLN A 223 -0.04 -16.72 -10.30
CA GLN A 223 -0.43 -16.90 -11.71
C GLN A 223 -1.42 -18.06 -11.89
N LYS A 224 -1.21 -19.18 -11.18
CA LYS A 224 -2.13 -20.32 -11.20
C LYS A 224 -3.43 -20.02 -10.47
N ALA A 225 -3.38 -19.27 -9.37
CA ALA A 225 -4.55 -18.83 -8.62
C ALA A 225 -5.44 -17.87 -9.44
N LEU A 226 -4.83 -16.93 -10.16
CA LEU A 226 -5.49 -16.04 -11.12
C LEU A 226 -6.16 -16.85 -12.22
N ASN A 227 -5.44 -17.78 -12.85
CA ASN A 227 -6.00 -18.63 -13.89
C ASN A 227 -7.17 -19.49 -13.39
N ASN A 228 -7.02 -20.11 -12.23
CA ASN A 228 -8.10 -20.90 -11.64
C ASN A 228 -9.37 -20.06 -11.35
N ALA A 229 -9.20 -18.80 -10.94
CA ALA A 229 -10.30 -17.91 -10.56
C ALA A 229 -10.96 -17.23 -11.78
N SER A 230 -10.18 -16.70 -12.72
CA SER A 230 -10.64 -15.96 -13.90
C SER A 230 -10.93 -16.85 -15.12
N LYS A 231 -10.39 -18.08 -15.14
CA LYS A 231 -10.32 -18.98 -16.32
C LYS A 231 -9.47 -18.46 -17.48
N GLU A 232 -8.61 -17.47 -17.21
CA GLU A 232 -7.75 -16.84 -18.21
C GLU A 232 -6.27 -16.87 -17.78
N GLU A 233 -5.36 -16.90 -18.74
CA GLU A 233 -3.94 -16.74 -18.40
C GLU A 233 -3.62 -15.27 -18.08
N LEU A 234 -2.51 -15.02 -17.39
CA LEU A 234 -2.08 -13.65 -17.07
C LEU A 234 -1.90 -12.80 -18.34
N VAL A 235 -1.52 -13.41 -19.46
CA VAL A 235 -1.38 -12.72 -20.76
C VAL A 235 -2.73 -12.33 -21.36
N ASP A 236 -3.78 -13.13 -21.16
CA ASP A 236 -5.13 -12.77 -21.61
C ASP A 236 -5.68 -11.63 -20.75
N PHE A 237 -5.43 -11.69 -19.43
CA PHE A 237 -5.76 -10.59 -18.53
C PHE A 237 -5.02 -9.28 -18.88
N GLU A 238 -3.76 -9.34 -19.33
CA GLU A 238 -3.03 -8.17 -19.83
C GLU A 238 -3.81 -7.47 -20.97
N ILE A 239 -4.32 -8.24 -21.94
CA ILE A 239 -5.09 -7.69 -23.06
C ILE A 239 -6.37 -7.01 -22.56
N ASN A 240 -7.06 -7.66 -21.61
CA ASN A 240 -8.25 -7.08 -20.97
C ASN A 240 -7.91 -5.81 -20.18
N PHE A 241 -6.81 -5.80 -19.45
CA PHE A 241 -6.32 -4.65 -18.70
C PHE A 241 -6.02 -3.47 -19.64
N GLU A 242 -5.27 -3.67 -20.72
CA GLU A 242 -5.00 -2.63 -21.71
C GLU A 242 -6.30 -2.06 -22.34
N ALA A 243 -7.25 -2.95 -22.65
CA ALA A 243 -8.58 -2.54 -23.13
C ALA A 243 -9.36 -1.74 -22.08
N TYR A 244 -9.26 -2.12 -20.81
CA TYR A 244 -9.89 -1.41 -19.70
C TYR A 244 -9.33 0.00 -19.52
N LEU A 245 -8.01 0.17 -19.56
CA LEU A 245 -7.39 1.50 -19.48
C LEU A 245 -7.90 2.40 -20.61
N LYS A 246 -7.96 1.87 -21.83
CA LYS A 246 -8.45 2.60 -23.00
C LYS A 246 -9.93 2.97 -22.89
N ASN A 247 -10.77 2.05 -22.43
CA ASN A 247 -12.22 2.28 -22.40
C ASN A 247 -12.65 3.18 -21.23
N ASN A 248 -11.93 3.16 -20.11
CA ASN A 248 -12.35 3.86 -18.90
C ASN A 248 -11.56 5.16 -18.66
N TYR A 249 -10.31 5.26 -19.10
CA TYR A 249 -9.44 6.38 -18.70
C TYR A 249 -8.91 7.22 -19.86
N ASN A 250 -9.10 6.83 -21.12
CA ASN A 250 -8.45 7.48 -22.27
C ASN A 250 -8.68 9.00 -22.38
N TRP A 251 -9.83 9.52 -21.95
CA TRP A 251 -10.16 10.95 -22.09
C TRP A 251 -10.17 11.74 -20.79
N ILE A 252 -9.86 11.10 -19.65
CA ILE A 252 -9.96 11.70 -18.32
C ILE A 252 -9.01 12.90 -18.17
N PHE A 253 -7.86 12.91 -18.86
CA PHE A 253 -6.94 14.05 -18.80
C PHE A 253 -7.57 15.39 -19.22
N LEU A 254 -8.66 15.37 -20.00
CA LEU A 254 -9.39 16.58 -20.41
C LEU A 254 -10.02 17.33 -19.23
N PHE A 255 -10.30 16.65 -18.11
CA PHE A 255 -10.80 17.30 -16.89
C PHE A 255 -9.77 18.26 -16.26
N MET A 256 -8.49 18.16 -16.63
CA MET A 256 -7.43 19.07 -16.17
C MET A 256 -7.25 20.31 -17.04
N SER A 257 -8.03 20.49 -18.12
CA SER A 257 -7.87 21.64 -19.01
C SER A 257 -8.35 22.93 -18.31
N PRO A 258 -7.45 23.86 -17.90
CA PRO A 258 -7.84 24.96 -17.02
C PRO A 258 -8.52 26.13 -17.72
N LYS A 259 -8.69 26.09 -19.05
CA LYS A 259 -9.32 27.11 -19.90
C LYS A 259 -9.32 26.57 -21.34
N TYR A 260 -10.32 26.94 -22.14
CA TYR A 260 -10.51 26.57 -23.56
C TYR A 260 -11.19 25.22 -23.81
N VAL A 261 -12.46 25.13 -23.42
CA VAL A 261 -13.46 24.48 -24.27
C VAL A 261 -14.51 25.54 -24.60
N TYR A 262 -14.16 26.46 -25.51
CA TYR A 262 -15.19 27.10 -26.33
C TYR A 262 -15.22 26.28 -27.61
N VAL A 263 -16.19 25.37 -27.70
CA VAL A 263 -16.61 24.81 -28.98
C VAL A 263 -17.54 25.87 -29.58
N ILE A 264 -17.09 26.52 -30.64
CA ILE A 264 -17.96 27.19 -31.62
C ILE A 264 -18.26 26.17 -32.71
#